data_AF-A0A356ZAM8-F1
#
_entry.id   AF-A0A356ZAM8-F1
#
_cell.length_a   1.000
_cell.length_b   1.000
_cell.length_c   1.000
_cell.angle_alpha   90.00
_cell.angle_beta   90.00
_cell.angle_gamma   90.00
#
_symmetry.space_group_name_H-M   'P 1'
#
loop_
_entity.id
_entity.type
_entity.pdbx_description
1 polymer ?
#
loop_
_entity_poly.entity_id
_entity_poly.type
_entity_poly.pdbx_seq_one_letter_code
_entity_poly.pdbx_strand_id
1 'polypeptide(L)'
;SRDLMRDAQEGRLDPVIGRDKEIERVVQVLSRRTKNNPVLIGDPGVGKTAIVEGLAQRILENKVPEILASKRVVSLDLSTMVAGTKYRGEFEDRLTKIVSEIKAAGDVIVFIDELHTIVGAGAAEGAIDAAN
;
A
#
# COMPACT_ATOMS: atom_id res chain seq x y z
N SER A 1 -5.28 -8.25 -5.80
CA SER A 1 -5.33 -7.44 -4.55
C SER A 1 -5.71 -8.35 -3.39
N ARG A 2 -5.34 -7.98 -2.16
CA ARG A 2 -5.53 -8.79 -0.93
C ARG A 2 -6.11 -7.91 0.18
N ASP A 3 -7.16 -8.36 0.87
CA ASP A 3 -7.72 -7.66 2.04
C ASP A 3 -7.02 -8.17 3.30
N LEU A 4 -6.14 -7.36 3.88
CA LEU A 4 -5.33 -7.76 5.02
C LEU A 4 -6.13 -7.77 6.33
N MET A 5 -7.24 -7.03 6.41
CA MET A 5 -8.12 -7.09 7.59
C MET A 5 -8.85 -8.42 7.64
N ARG A 6 -9.36 -8.88 6.50
CA ARG A 6 -9.99 -10.19 6.40
C ARG A 6 -9.00 -11.31 6.76
N ASP A 7 -7.77 -11.21 6.27
CA ASP A 7 -6.74 -12.19 6.57
C ASP A 7 -6.34 -12.19 8.05
N ALA A 8 -6.29 -11.02 8.68
CA ALA A 8 -6.07 -10.89 10.12
C ALA A 8 -7.21 -11.56 10.90
N GLN A 9 -8.46 -11.31 10.51
CA GLN A 9 -9.64 -11.86 11.17
C GLN A 9 -9.73 -13.39 11.03
N GLU A 10 -9.33 -13.92 9.88
CA GLU A 10 -9.30 -15.36 9.61
C GLU A 10 -8.03 -16.05 10.18
N GLY A 11 -7.14 -15.30 10.85
CA GLY A 11 -5.90 -15.85 11.43
C GLY A 11 -4.88 -16.32 10.38
N ARG A 12 -4.96 -15.79 9.15
CA ARG A 12 -4.09 -16.14 8.02
C ARG A 12 -2.81 -15.30 7.94
N LEU A 13 -2.69 -14.27 8.77
CA LEU A 13 -1.48 -13.46 8.88
C LEU A 13 -0.51 -14.09 9.87
N ASP A 14 0.76 -14.12 9.51
CA ASP A 14 1.81 -14.56 10.42
C ASP A 14 1.92 -13.61 11.63
N PRO A 15 2.27 -14.14 12.83
CA PRO A 15 2.50 -13.29 13.99
C PRO A 15 3.74 -12.40 13.76
N VAL A 16 3.57 -11.10 13.94
CA VAL A 16 4.64 -10.13 13.73
C VAL A 16 5.45 -9.96 15.01
N ILE A 17 6.73 -10.33 14.99
CA ILE A 17 7.63 -10.28 16.15
C ILE A 17 8.69 -9.19 15.94
N GLY A 18 8.90 -8.34 16.95
CA GLY A 18 10.03 -7.41 16.99
C GLY A 18 9.92 -6.17 16.08
N ARG A 19 8.71 -5.86 15.57
CA ARG A 19 8.44 -4.69 14.68
C ARG A 19 7.59 -3.60 15.31
N ASP A 20 7.44 -3.61 16.63
CA ASP A 20 6.53 -2.71 17.32
C ASP A 20 6.82 -1.23 17.08
N LYS A 21 8.11 -0.86 16.98
CA LYS A 21 8.53 0.52 16.75
C LYS A 21 8.17 0.99 15.35
N GLU A 22 8.36 0.14 14.34
CA GLU A 22 8.04 0.45 12.95
C GLU A 22 6.52 0.54 12.74
N ILE A 23 5.75 -0.41 13.31
CA ILE A 23 4.28 -0.37 13.25
C ILE A 23 3.76 0.90 13.95
N GLU A 24 4.27 1.20 15.15
CA GLU A 24 3.93 2.43 15.87
C GLU A 24 4.23 3.68 15.04
N ARG A 25 5.38 3.71 14.36
CA ARG A 25 5.74 4.82 13.48
C ARG A 25 4.78 4.97 12.31
N VAL A 26 4.33 3.86 11.71
CA VAL A 26 3.34 3.86 10.63
C VAL A 26 2.00 4.43 11.13
N VAL A 27 1.52 3.96 12.28
CA VAL A 27 0.29 4.46 12.94
C VAL A 27 0.38 5.97 13.19
N GLN A 28 1.50 6.45 13.72
CA GLN A 28 1.74 7.88 13.97
C GLN A 28 1.71 8.71 12.68
N VAL A 29 2.31 8.22 11.59
CA VAL A 29 2.32 8.94 10.30
C VAL A 29 0.92 8.97 9.70
N LEU A 30 0.21 7.85 9.67
CA LEU A 30 -1.16 7.75 9.13
C LEU A 30 -2.15 8.63 9.89
N SER A 31 -1.92 8.85 11.19
CA SER A 31 -2.78 9.69 12.04
C SER A 31 -2.57 11.20 11.87
N ARG A 32 -1.63 11.64 11.03
CA ARG A 32 -1.38 13.07 10.79
C ARG A 32 -2.47 13.69 9.93
N ARG A 33 -2.69 15.00 10.10
CA ARG A 33 -3.60 15.79 9.23
C ARG A 33 -3.04 15.98 7.81
N THR A 34 -1.73 16.08 7.67
CA THR A 34 -1.04 16.29 6.39
C THR A 34 0.20 15.40 6.30
N LYS A 35 0.61 15.06 5.06
CA LYS A 35 1.73 14.16 4.79
C LYS A 35 1.62 12.85 5.58
N ASN A 36 0.43 12.25 5.53
CA ASN A 36 0.05 11.06 6.27
C ASN A 36 0.25 9.76 5.49
N ASN A 37 1.06 9.79 4.42
CA ASN A 37 1.39 8.63 3.60
C ASN A 37 2.80 8.14 3.99
N PRO A 38 2.93 7.09 4.82
CA PRO A 38 4.22 6.52 5.17
C PRO A 38 4.84 5.80 3.96
N VAL A 39 6.17 5.87 3.85
CA VAL A 39 6.95 5.09 2.88
C VAL A 39 7.96 4.25 3.66
N LEU A 40 7.87 2.92 3.50
CA LEU A 40 8.77 1.97 4.15
C LEU A 40 10.02 1.75 3.28
N ILE A 41 11.17 2.19 3.78
CA ILE A 41 12.46 2.10 3.09
C ILE A 41 13.32 1.00 3.72
N GLY A 42 14.07 0.29 2.90
CA GLY A 42 14.93 -0.83 3.30
C GLY A 42 15.21 -1.77 2.13
N ASP A 43 16.08 -2.75 2.33
CA ASP A 43 16.42 -3.72 1.29
C ASP A 43 15.24 -4.65 0.96
N PRO A 44 15.21 -5.30 -0.21
CA PRO A 44 14.25 -6.34 -0.52
C PRO A 44 14.31 -7.49 0.50
N GLY A 45 13.16 -8.08 0.84
CA GLY A 45 13.11 -9.24 1.74
C GLY A 45 13.26 -8.94 3.24
N VAL A 46 13.51 -7.69 3.66
CA VAL A 46 13.66 -7.33 5.09
C VAL A 46 12.36 -7.37 5.90
N GLY A 47 11.24 -7.78 5.30
CA GLY A 47 9.95 -7.92 5.98
C GLY A 47 9.14 -6.62 6.09
N LYS A 48 9.20 -5.73 5.08
CA LYS A 48 8.34 -4.53 5.04
C LYS A 48 6.85 -4.87 5.06
N THR A 49 6.47 -5.95 4.37
CA THR A 49 5.09 -6.47 4.36
C THR A 49 4.62 -6.88 5.75
N ALA A 50 5.50 -7.45 6.59
CA ALA A 50 5.16 -7.82 7.97
C ALA A 50 4.78 -6.59 8.83
N ILE A 51 5.35 -5.41 8.56
CA ILE A 51 4.95 -4.17 9.25
C ILE A 51 3.49 -3.80 8.90
N VAL A 52 3.09 -4.03 7.65
CA VAL A 52 1.73 -3.72 7.16
C VAL A 52 0.72 -4.75 7.66
N GLU A 53 1.10 -6.03 7.71
CA GLU A 53 0.29 -7.09 8.31
C GLU A 53 0.10 -6.84 9.82
N GLY A 54 1.15 -6.41 10.52
CA GLY A 54 1.08 -5.99 11.92
C GLY A 54 0.20 -4.75 12.14
N LEU A 55 0.18 -3.81 11.19
CA LEU A 55 -0.79 -2.69 11.21
C LEU A 55 -2.23 -3.21 11.13
N ALA A 56 -2.52 -4.14 10.22
CA ALA A 56 -3.86 -4.73 10.08
C ALA A 56 -4.29 -5.45 11.36
N GLN A 57 -3.40 -6.24 11.97
CA GLN A 57 -3.63 -6.87 13.28
C GLN A 57 -3.94 -5.81 14.37
N ARG A 58 -3.16 -4.73 14.47
CA ARG A 58 -3.41 -3.68 15.47
C ARG A 58 -4.73 -2.95 15.25
N ILE A 59 -5.13 -2.71 14.01
CA ILE A 59 -6.45 -2.11 13.72
C ILE A 59 -7.56 -3.06 14.17
N LEU A 60 -7.46 -4.35 13.82
CA LEU A 60 -8.44 -5.37 14.23
C LEU A 60 -8.57 -5.48 15.75
N GLU A 61 -7.45 -5.40 16.47
CA GLU A 61 -7.41 -5.45 17.94
C GLU A 61 -7.78 -4.10 18.61
N ASN A 62 -8.16 -3.08 17.84
CA ASN A 62 -8.40 -1.71 18.31
C ASN A 62 -7.20 -1.11 19.10
N LYS A 63 -5.98 -1.51 18.76
CA LYS A 63 -4.71 -0.99 19.31
C LYS A 63 -4.14 0.16 18.47
N VAL A 64 -5.03 1.02 17.96
CA VAL A 64 -4.69 2.20 17.14
C VAL A 64 -5.57 3.39 17.58
N PRO A 65 -5.19 4.64 17.26
CA PRO A 65 -6.06 5.79 17.48
C PRO A 65 -7.40 5.66 16.73
N GLU A 66 -8.44 6.30 17.25
CA GLU A 66 -9.82 6.23 16.73
C GLU A 66 -9.92 6.53 15.23
N ILE A 67 -9.10 7.46 14.72
CA ILE A 67 -9.05 7.81 13.30
C ILE A 67 -8.71 6.63 12.38
N LEU A 68 -8.02 5.61 12.89
CA LEU A 68 -7.63 4.40 12.17
C LEU A 68 -8.47 3.17 12.53
N ALA A 69 -9.21 3.19 13.64
CA ALA A 69 -9.90 2.01 14.17
C ALA A 69 -10.95 1.43 13.20
N SER A 70 -11.56 2.27 12.36
CA SER A 70 -12.55 1.84 11.35
C SER A 70 -11.96 1.63 9.96
N LYS A 71 -10.63 1.72 9.80
CA LYS A 71 -10.01 1.63 8.47
C LYS A 71 -9.76 0.17 8.07
N ARG A 72 -9.88 -0.11 6.79
CA ARG A 72 -9.48 -1.38 6.17
C ARG A 72 -8.11 -1.25 5.52
N VAL A 73 -7.28 -2.27 5.63
CA VAL A 73 -5.98 -2.33 4.97
C VAL A 73 -6.06 -3.26 3.77
N VAL A 74 -5.81 -2.72 2.57
CA VAL A 74 -5.87 -3.47 1.31
C VAL A 74 -4.53 -3.37 0.59
N SER A 75 -3.98 -4.53 0.21
CA SER A 75 -2.81 -4.61 -0.65
C SER A 75 -3.23 -4.52 -2.12
N LEU A 76 -2.68 -3.54 -2.82
CA LEU A 76 -2.82 -3.40 -4.27
C LEU A 76 -1.65 -4.09 -4.97
N ASP A 77 -1.97 -4.98 -5.91
CA ASP A 77 -0.99 -5.66 -6.75
C ASP A 77 -0.98 -4.99 -8.12
N LEU A 78 0.08 -4.24 -8.39
CA LEU A 78 0.24 -3.49 -9.63
C LEU A 78 0.68 -4.38 -10.79
N SER A 79 1.37 -5.48 -10.52
CA SER A 79 1.83 -6.43 -11.55
C SER A 79 0.63 -6.99 -12.31
N THR A 80 -0.45 -7.31 -11.59
CA THR A 80 -1.71 -7.74 -12.21
C THR A 80 -2.41 -6.65 -13.01
N MET A 81 -2.18 -5.37 -12.68
CA MET A 81 -2.79 -4.25 -13.41
C MET A 81 -2.08 -3.97 -14.74
N VAL A 82 -0.74 -4.13 -14.75
CA VAL A 82 0.11 -4.03 -15.94
C VAL A 82 -0.07 -5.24 -16.85
N ALA A 83 -0.31 -6.42 -16.26
CA ALA A 83 -0.61 -7.62 -17.03
C ALA A 83 -1.88 -7.43 -17.88
N GLY A 84 -1.73 -7.61 -19.20
CA GLY A 84 -2.84 -7.54 -20.15
C GLY A 84 -3.23 -6.13 -20.60
N THR A 85 -2.49 -5.08 -20.22
CA THR A 85 -2.57 -3.78 -20.90
C THR A 85 -1.53 -3.73 -22.01
N LYS A 86 -1.96 -3.46 -23.25
CA LYS A 86 -1.00 -3.29 -24.37
C LYS A 86 -0.43 -1.87 -24.44
N TYR A 87 -1.14 -0.92 -23.82
CA TYR A 87 -0.82 0.50 -23.90
C TYR A 87 -0.86 1.13 -22.51
N ARG A 88 0.07 2.06 -22.24
CA ARG A 88 0.17 2.81 -20.99
C ARG A 88 -1.13 3.52 -20.60
N GLY A 89 -1.87 4.06 -21.57
CA GLY A 89 -3.16 4.73 -21.31
C GLY A 89 -4.19 3.80 -20.66
N GLU A 90 -4.23 2.51 -21.03
CA GLU A 90 -5.12 1.54 -20.40
C GLU A 90 -4.76 1.28 -18.93
N PHE A 91 -3.46 1.28 -18.61
CA PHE A 91 -2.98 1.16 -17.23
C PHE A 91 -3.34 2.38 -16.40
N GLU A 92 -3.11 3.59 -16.94
CA GLU A 92 -3.45 4.86 -16.28
C GLU A 92 -4.96 4.98 -16.02
N ASP A 93 -5.79 4.58 -16.99
CA ASP A 93 -7.25 4.56 -16.85
C ASP A 93 -7.70 3.58 -15.75
N ARG A 94 -7.10 2.38 -15.70
CA ARG A 94 -7.38 1.39 -14.64
C ARG A 94 -6.98 1.93 -13.26
N LEU A 95 -5.80 2.51 -13.14
CA LEU A 95 -5.32 3.10 -11.88
C LEU A 95 -6.22 4.24 -11.41
N THR A 96 -6.64 5.10 -12.34
CA THR A 96 -7.55 6.22 -12.05
C THR A 96 -8.90 5.73 -11.52
N LYS A 97 -9.45 4.65 -12.09
CA LYS A 97 -10.70 4.04 -11.60
C LYS A 97 -10.54 3.50 -10.18
N ILE A 98 -9.47 2.74 -9.92
CA ILE A 98 -9.18 2.19 -8.59
C ILE A 98 -9.02 3.31 -7.55
N VAL A 99 -8.24 4.35 -7.86
CA VAL A 99 -8.06 5.51 -6.97
C VAL A 99 -9.40 6.20 -6.68
N SER A 100 -10.28 6.30 -7.68
CA SER A 100 -11.61 6.89 -7.51
C SER A 100 -12.49 6.05 -6.58
N GLU A 101 -12.48 4.72 -6.73
CA GLU A 101 -13.21 3.80 -5.85
C GLU A 101 -12.70 3.87 -4.40
N ILE A 102 -11.38 3.90 -4.20
CA ILE A 102 -10.76 4.05 -2.88
C ILE A 102 -11.18 5.37 -2.22
N LYS A 103 -11.17 6.47 -2.99
CA LYS A 103 -11.62 7.78 -2.49
C LYS A 103 -13.09 7.77 -2.11
N ALA A 104 -13.94 7.10 -2.89
CA ALA A 104 -15.36 6.98 -2.61
C ALA A 104 -15.65 6.15 -1.36
N ALA A 105 -14.87 5.10 -1.10
CA ALA A 105 -15.00 4.27 0.10
C ALA A 105 -14.64 5.05 1.38
N GLY A 106 -13.58 5.85 1.36
CA GLY A 106 -13.19 6.75 2.47
C GLY A 106 -12.67 6.05 3.74
N ASP A 107 -12.74 4.73 3.81
CA ASP A 107 -12.36 3.88 4.93
C ASP A 107 -11.16 2.95 4.60
N VAL A 108 -10.47 3.15 3.47
CA VAL A 108 -9.40 2.27 3.01
C VAL A 108 -8.01 2.90 3.17
N ILE A 109 -7.10 2.16 3.79
CA ILE A 109 -5.65 2.33 3.73
C ILE A 109 -5.12 1.38 2.67
N VAL A 110 -4.44 1.93 1.67
CA VAL A 110 -3.88 1.14 0.57
C VAL A 110 -2.40 0.91 0.80
N PHE A 111 -2.00 -0.35 0.79
CA PHE A 111 -0.62 -0.76 0.71
C PHE A 111 -0.25 -1.03 -0.74
N ILE A 112 0.83 -0.40 -1.18
CA ILE A 112 1.42 -0.60 -2.50
C ILE A 112 2.83 -1.12 -2.26
N ASP A 113 3.06 -2.38 -2.62
CA ASP A 113 4.42 -2.91 -2.61
C ASP A 113 5.18 -2.39 -3.82
N GLU A 114 6.50 -2.25 -3.66
CA GLU A 114 7.41 -1.79 -4.72
C GLU A 114 6.93 -0.52 -5.45
N LEU A 115 6.55 0.52 -4.71
CA LEU A 115 6.00 1.78 -5.26
C LEU A 115 6.86 2.39 -6.40
N HIS A 116 8.17 2.14 -6.40
CA HIS A 116 9.09 2.57 -7.46
C HIS A 116 8.73 2.01 -8.85
N THR A 117 8.03 0.87 -8.92
CA THR A 117 7.57 0.27 -10.17
C THR A 117 6.55 1.16 -10.90
N ILE A 118 5.65 1.83 -10.17
CA ILE A 118 4.72 2.82 -10.75
C ILE A 118 5.50 4.04 -11.25
N VAL A 119 6.43 4.53 -10.44
CA VAL A 119 7.20 5.75 -10.78
C VAL A 119 8.08 5.51 -12.01
N GLY A 120 8.66 4.32 -12.14
CA GLY A 120 9.48 3.92 -13.29
C GLY A 120 8.68 3.62 -14.56
N ALA A 121 7.49 3.02 -14.44
CA ALA A 121 6.58 2.79 -15.59
C ALA A 121 6.15 4.11 -16.27
N GLY A 122 6.23 5.23 -15.53
CA GLY A 122 5.99 6.56 -16.06
C GLY A 122 7.15 7.21 -16.82
N ALA A 123 8.39 6.73 -16.64
CA ALA A 123 9.62 7.42 -17.07
C ALA A 123 10.48 6.65 -18.09
N ALA A 124 10.24 5.35 -18.30
CA ALA A 124 11.24 4.47 -18.92
C ALA A 124 11.24 4.37 -20.47
N GLU A 125 10.31 4.96 -21.22
CA GLU A 125 10.38 4.96 -22.70
C GLU A 125 10.15 6.37 -23.28
N GLY A 126 11.16 7.23 -23.17
CA GLY A 126 11.12 8.54 -23.83
C GLY A 126 12.34 9.44 -23.66
N ALA A 127 13.33 9.08 -22.83
CA ALA A 127 14.48 9.94 -22.53
C ALA A 127 15.83 9.40 -23.05
N ILE A 128 15.84 8.53 -24.07
CA ILE A 128 17.10 8.03 -24.65
C ILE A 128 17.32 8.46 -26.11
N ASP A 129 16.40 9.16 -26.78
CA ASP A 129 16.63 9.56 -28.19
C ASP A 129 16.16 10.99 -28.54
N ALA A 130 16.66 11.98 -27.79
CA ALA A 130 16.55 13.39 -28.18
C ALA A 130 17.83 14.20 -27.87
N ALA A 131 18.98 13.51 -27.88
CA ALA A 131 20.30 14.13 -27.90
C ALA A 131 20.95 13.87 -29.27
N ASN A 132 20.43 14.57 -30.28
CA ASN A 132 21.13 14.94 -31.52
C ASN A 132 20.62 16.30 -31.97
#